data_AF-A0A1H7RH43-F1
#
_entry.id   AF-A0A1H7RH43-F1
#
_cell.length_a   1.000
_cell.length_b   1.000
_cell.length_c   1.000
_cell.angle_alpha   90.00
_cell.angle_beta   90.00
_cell.angle_gamma   90.00
#
_symmetry.space_group_name_H-M   'P 1'
#
loop_
_entity.id
_entity.type
_entity.pdbx_description
1 polymer ?
#
loop_
_entity_poly.entity_id
_entity_poly.type
_entity_poly.pdbx_seq_one_letter_code
_entity_poly.pdbx_strand_id
1 'polypeptide(L)'
;MRWMGTFALGVAVALVSPMGAAAAGGEFGKAQIGFSKEVQAVWNGCTYKVRVEQDQITGYPAPPFNIYARIEADPSGTCQTAPASTFVGTSTYEPDIFINVEQAGFVVGYNEWYTIRGMGFFSRAHVVQADLNTTSVLRHASLSGGYQPPGGGGGGPGSASVTQLSVYNHATLVVQGQAGGNVICYNYSTTGCAHGTATQYTAVFPGFFTSAQAPVIYSY
;
A
#
# COMPACT_ATOMS: atom_id res chain seq x y z
N MET A 1 14.03 58.33 38.96
CA MET A 1 14.11 57.82 37.58
C MET A 1 12.74 57.23 37.24
N ARG A 2 11.74 58.05 36.90
CA ARG A 2 11.18 58.35 35.56
C ARG A 2 10.82 57.13 34.68
N TRP A 3 9.51 57.01 34.43
CA TRP A 3 8.79 56.48 33.24
C TRP A 3 8.73 54.94 33.06
N MET A 4 7.59 54.23 33.12
CA MET A 4 6.33 54.18 32.34
C MET A 4 6.45 53.82 30.84
N GLY A 5 5.72 52.75 30.46
CA GLY A 5 5.20 52.45 29.11
C GLY A 5 6.01 51.41 28.31
N THR A 6 5.48 50.53 27.45
CA THR A 6 4.12 50.21 26.95
C THR A 6 4.25 48.90 26.13
N PHE A 7 3.14 48.17 25.96
CA PHE A 7 2.90 46.95 25.17
C PHE A 7 3.65 46.76 23.84
N ALA A 8 3.92 45.50 23.48
CA ALA A 8 3.91 45.05 22.08
C ALA A 8 3.36 43.62 21.97
N LEU A 9 2.19 43.50 21.32
CA LEU A 9 1.58 42.28 20.81
C LEU A 9 2.46 41.67 19.71
N GLY A 10 2.72 40.37 19.79
CA GLY A 10 3.28 39.56 18.70
C GLY A 10 2.20 38.66 18.11
N VAL A 11 1.79 38.99 16.89
CA VAL A 11 0.70 38.39 16.11
C VAL A 11 0.98 36.92 15.79
N ALA A 12 0.05 36.02 16.14
CA ALA A 12 -0.02 34.67 15.58
C ALA A 12 -0.66 34.77 14.18
N VAL A 13 0.16 34.63 13.14
CA VAL A 13 -0.33 34.51 11.76
C VAL A 13 -0.71 33.06 11.52
N ALA A 14 -2.00 32.75 11.61
CA ALA A 14 -2.59 31.55 11.05
C ALA A 14 -2.79 31.77 9.54
N LEU A 15 -1.87 31.26 8.73
CA LEU A 15 -2.13 30.85 7.34
C LEU A 15 -2.49 29.37 7.47
N VAL A 16 -3.67 28.87 7.09
CA VAL A 16 -4.20 28.55 5.74
C VAL A 16 -5.70 28.25 5.94
N SER A 17 -6.69 28.50 5.08
CA SER A 17 -6.75 28.54 3.62
C SER A 17 -8.01 29.32 3.18
N PRO A 18 -8.03 30.01 2.04
CA PRO A 18 -9.28 30.35 1.38
C PRO A 18 -9.80 29.14 0.60
N MET A 19 -10.92 28.59 1.07
CA MET A 19 -11.83 27.82 0.22
C MET A 19 -12.41 28.75 -0.86
N GLY A 20 -12.27 28.33 -2.11
CA GLY A 20 -13.14 28.72 -3.22
C GLY A 20 -12.88 30.07 -3.88
N ALA A 21 -12.28 30.05 -5.07
CA ALA A 21 -12.90 30.61 -6.28
C ALA A 21 -11.96 30.45 -7.48
N ALA A 22 -12.53 29.83 -8.52
CA ALA A 22 -12.00 29.54 -9.84
C ALA A 22 -11.07 30.59 -10.48
N ALA A 23 -10.02 30.09 -11.13
CA ALA A 23 -9.52 30.70 -12.36
C ALA A 23 -9.65 29.67 -13.49
N ALA A 24 -10.65 29.91 -14.32
CA ALA A 24 -10.95 29.17 -15.54
C ALA A 24 -9.76 29.22 -16.51
N GLY A 25 -9.29 28.06 -16.93
CA GLY A 25 -8.22 27.95 -17.93
C GLY A 25 -7.59 26.56 -17.95
N GLY A 26 -8.27 25.59 -18.55
CA GLY A 26 -7.64 24.30 -18.95
C GLY A 26 -8.01 23.08 -18.09
N GLU A 27 -9.30 22.75 -17.96
CA GLU A 27 -9.76 21.52 -17.29
C GLU A 27 -10.46 20.53 -18.23
N PHE A 28 -9.99 20.40 -19.47
CA PHE A 28 -10.27 19.19 -20.25
C PHE A 28 -9.07 18.24 -20.07
N GLY A 29 -9.29 17.12 -19.36
CA GLY A 29 -8.33 16.01 -19.33
C GLY A 29 -7.62 15.72 -17.99
N LYS A 30 -8.03 16.30 -16.86
CA LYS A 30 -7.61 15.82 -15.54
C LYS A 30 -8.79 15.14 -14.85
N ALA A 31 -8.66 13.85 -14.56
CA ALA A 31 -9.67 13.12 -13.80
C ALA A 31 -9.86 13.79 -12.44
N GLN A 32 -11.11 14.10 -12.08
CA GLN A 32 -11.43 14.61 -10.74
C GLN A 32 -11.33 13.44 -9.76
N ILE A 33 -10.52 13.57 -8.71
CA ILE A 33 -10.35 12.51 -7.70
C ILE A 33 -11.53 12.58 -6.73
N GLY A 34 -12.32 11.51 -6.67
CA GLY A 34 -13.49 11.40 -5.79
C GLY A 34 -13.18 10.77 -4.42
N PHE A 35 -12.10 10.00 -4.31
CA PHE A 35 -11.67 9.37 -3.05
C PHE A 35 -10.15 9.36 -2.92
N SER A 36 -9.65 9.53 -1.70
CA SER A 36 -8.24 9.43 -1.38
C SER A 36 -8.01 8.88 0.03
N LYS A 37 -7.12 7.89 0.18
CA LYS A 37 -6.64 7.32 1.46
C LYS A 37 -5.11 7.23 1.42
N GLU A 38 -4.43 7.56 2.51
CA GLU A 38 -2.97 7.61 2.55
C GLU A 38 -2.42 7.05 3.86
N VAL A 39 -1.29 6.36 3.77
CA VAL A 39 -0.42 6.03 4.91
C VAL A 39 1.00 6.51 4.60
N GLN A 40 1.74 6.90 5.63
CA GLN A 40 3.07 7.49 5.46
C GLN A 40 4.09 6.97 6.48
N ALA A 41 5.36 7.02 6.09
CA ALA A 41 6.51 6.73 6.94
C ALA A 41 7.63 7.72 6.61
N VAL A 42 8.43 8.08 7.62
CA VAL A 42 9.56 9.00 7.44
C VAL A 42 10.85 8.22 7.58
N TRP A 43 11.75 8.35 6.59
CA TRP A 43 13.06 7.72 6.62
C TRP A 43 14.11 8.64 5.98
N ASN A 44 15.24 8.80 6.67
CA ASN A 44 16.36 9.65 6.24
C ASN A 44 15.95 11.06 5.75
N GLY A 45 14.99 11.68 6.45
CA GLY A 45 14.52 13.01 6.10
C GLY A 45 13.60 13.10 4.89
N CYS A 46 13.19 11.97 4.29
CA CYS A 46 12.19 11.90 3.24
C CYS A 46 10.87 11.32 3.78
N THR A 47 9.75 11.79 3.25
CA THR A 47 8.41 11.28 3.58
C THR A 47 7.96 10.34 2.46
N TYR A 48 7.84 9.06 2.80
CA TYR A 48 7.36 8.03 1.90
C TYR A 48 5.88 7.79 2.16
N LYS A 49 5.10 7.67 1.08
CA LYS A 49 3.64 7.58 1.14
C LYS A 49 3.12 6.46 0.26
N VAL A 50 2.09 5.79 0.74
CA VAL A 50 1.24 4.93 -0.08
C VAL A 50 -0.12 5.60 -0.15
N ARG A 51 -0.54 5.96 -1.35
CA ARG A 51 -1.79 6.66 -1.58
C ARG A 51 -2.71 5.86 -2.49
N VAL A 52 -3.95 5.73 -2.07
CA VAL A 52 -5.04 5.17 -2.86
C VAL A 52 -5.85 6.34 -3.40
N GLU A 53 -6.10 6.35 -4.70
CA GLU A 53 -6.91 7.36 -5.38
C GLU A 53 -7.98 6.66 -6.21
N GLN A 54 -9.20 7.18 -6.20
CA GLN A 54 -10.26 6.76 -7.11
C GLN A 54 -10.80 8.00 -7.83
N ASP A 55 -10.92 7.91 -9.13
CA ASP A 55 -11.58 8.95 -9.93
C ASP A 55 -13.05 9.07 -9.53
N GLN A 56 -13.60 10.26 -9.69
CA GLN A 56 -15.00 10.54 -9.44
C GLN A 56 -15.86 9.61 -10.30
N ILE A 57 -16.86 9.01 -9.66
CA ILE A 57 -17.77 8.08 -10.33
C ILE A 57 -18.63 8.89 -11.30
N THR A 58 -18.37 8.71 -12.58
CA THR A 58 -19.09 9.35 -13.69
C THR A 58 -19.95 8.39 -14.50
N GLY A 59 -19.84 7.07 -14.25
CA GLY A 59 -20.58 6.02 -14.95
C GLY A 59 -20.37 4.63 -14.35
N TYR A 60 -20.95 3.61 -15.00
CA TYR A 60 -20.78 2.20 -14.63
C TYR A 60 -19.97 1.45 -15.71
N PRO A 61 -19.01 0.58 -15.32
CA PRO A 61 -18.59 0.30 -13.94
C PRO A 61 -17.83 1.48 -13.33
N ALA A 62 -17.87 1.58 -12.00
CA ALA A 62 -17.08 2.58 -11.28
C ALA A 62 -15.58 2.38 -11.57
N PRO A 63 -14.78 3.46 -11.66
CA PRO A 63 -13.34 3.35 -11.82
C PRO A 63 -12.71 2.59 -10.64
N PRO A 64 -11.62 1.83 -10.86
CA PRO A 64 -10.96 1.12 -9.77
C PRO A 64 -10.24 2.09 -8.83
N PHE A 65 -9.93 1.61 -7.62
CA PHE A 65 -8.99 2.27 -6.72
C PHE A 65 -7.57 2.02 -7.23
N ASN A 66 -6.84 3.09 -7.53
CA ASN A 66 -5.44 3.05 -7.95
C ASN A 66 -4.53 3.28 -6.75
N ILE A 67 -3.53 2.40 -6.57
CA ILE A 67 -2.56 2.49 -5.49
C ILE A 67 -1.24 3.03 -6.04
N TYR A 68 -0.71 4.06 -5.39
CA TYR A 68 0.54 4.74 -5.75
C TYR A 68 1.53 4.72 -4.58
N ALA A 69 2.80 4.51 -4.91
CA ALA A 69 3.93 4.76 -4.03
C ALA A 69 4.49 6.14 -4.34
N ARG A 70 4.68 6.99 -3.32
CA ARG A 70 5.16 8.36 -3.47
C ARG A 70 6.31 8.67 -2.51
N ILE A 71 7.21 9.52 -2.97
CA ILE A 71 8.23 10.17 -2.15
C ILE A 71 7.96 11.66 -2.22
N GLU A 72 7.91 12.28 -1.06
CA GLU A 72 7.81 13.71 -0.89
C GLU A 72 8.97 14.18 -0.01
N ALA A 73 9.48 15.38 -0.30
CA ALA A 73 10.45 16.01 0.57
C ALA A 73 9.77 16.34 1.91
N ASP A 74 10.39 15.92 3.01
CA ASP A 74 9.93 16.33 4.33
C ASP A 74 10.21 17.83 4.54
N PRO A 75 9.34 18.58 5.22
CA PRO A 75 9.59 19.97 5.61
C PRO A 75 10.91 20.21 6.35
N SER A 76 11.58 19.19 6.90
CA SER A 76 12.93 19.32 7.46
C SER A 76 14.01 19.70 6.44
N GLY A 77 13.74 19.57 5.13
CA GLY A 77 14.67 19.95 4.06
C GLY A 77 15.91 19.06 3.93
N THR A 78 15.93 17.91 4.60
CA THR A 78 17.07 16.98 4.61
C THR A 78 16.97 15.91 3.53
N CYS A 79 15.79 15.71 2.93
CA CYS A 79 15.57 14.77 1.83
C CYS A 79 16.45 15.09 0.62
N GLN A 80 17.35 14.18 0.25
CA GLN A 80 18.16 14.29 -0.96
C GLN A 80 17.46 13.71 -2.19
N THR A 81 16.33 13.03 -1.98
CA THR A 81 15.58 12.36 -3.03
C THR A 81 14.57 13.31 -3.67
N ALA A 82 14.54 13.35 -5.01
CA ALA A 82 13.54 14.12 -5.73
C ALA A 82 12.13 13.52 -5.52
N PRO A 83 11.08 14.35 -5.45
CA PRO A 83 9.72 13.83 -5.37
C PRO A 83 9.40 12.92 -6.55
N ALA A 84 8.82 11.76 -6.27
CA ALA A 84 8.51 10.74 -7.27
C ALA A 84 7.20 10.04 -6.93
N SER A 85 6.50 9.54 -7.94
CA SER A 85 5.25 8.81 -7.79
C SER A 85 5.19 7.69 -8.82
N THR A 86 4.88 6.48 -8.38
CA THR A 86 4.76 5.30 -9.23
C THR A 86 3.49 4.54 -8.92
N PHE A 87 2.83 4.06 -9.98
CA PHE A 87 1.68 3.18 -9.87
C PHE A 87 2.10 1.78 -9.40
N VAL A 88 1.42 1.26 -8.38
CA VAL A 88 1.75 0.00 -7.70
C VAL A 88 0.75 -1.10 -8.07
N GLY A 89 -0.53 -0.75 -8.15
CA GLY A 89 -1.59 -1.72 -8.43
C GLY A 89 -2.98 -1.11 -8.35
N THR A 90 -4.00 -1.96 -8.52
CA THR A 90 -5.41 -1.57 -8.44
C THR A 90 -6.18 -2.45 -7.46
N SER A 91 -7.37 -1.98 -7.05
CA SER A 91 -8.39 -2.76 -6.34
C SER A 91 -9.78 -2.36 -6.82
N THR A 92 -10.73 -3.30 -6.87
CA THR A 92 -12.12 -3.00 -7.26
C THR A 92 -12.88 -2.32 -6.12
N TYR A 93 -12.54 -2.65 -4.88
CA TYR A 93 -13.10 -2.05 -3.66
C TYR A 93 -12.01 -1.35 -2.87
N GLU A 94 -12.39 -0.52 -1.89
CA GLU A 94 -11.43 0.22 -1.07
C GLU A 94 -10.41 -0.75 -0.45
N PRO A 95 -9.11 -0.61 -0.77
CA PRO A 95 -8.08 -1.48 -0.23
C PRO A 95 -7.63 -0.99 1.16
N ASP A 96 -7.19 -1.94 1.99
CA ASP A 96 -6.29 -1.62 3.09
C ASP A 96 -4.88 -1.50 2.55
N ILE A 97 -4.12 -0.57 3.11
CA ILE A 97 -2.76 -0.24 2.69
C ILE A 97 -1.83 -0.19 3.89
N PHE A 98 -0.59 -0.62 3.67
CA PHE A 98 0.45 -0.76 4.66
C PHE A 98 1.76 -0.26 4.07
N ILE A 99 2.59 0.33 4.92
CA ILE A 99 3.90 0.87 4.53
C ILE A 99 4.94 0.44 5.56
N ASN A 100 6.11 0.05 5.08
CA ASN A 100 7.31 -0.07 5.89
C ASN A 100 8.49 0.47 5.07
N VAL A 101 9.33 1.30 5.68
CA VAL A 101 10.49 1.89 5.02
C VAL A 101 11.70 1.76 5.93
N GLU A 102 12.75 1.17 5.39
CA GLU A 102 14.05 1.05 6.04
C GLU A 102 15.18 1.22 5.02
N GLN A 103 16.43 1.14 5.49
CA GLN A 103 17.62 1.15 4.64
C GLN A 103 17.57 0.09 3.52
N ALA A 104 16.90 -1.04 3.77
CA ALA A 104 16.74 -2.12 2.81
C ALA A 104 15.85 -1.74 1.61
N GLY A 105 14.87 -0.86 1.82
CA GLY A 105 13.92 -0.47 0.78
C GLY A 105 12.60 0.08 1.33
N PHE A 106 11.78 0.55 0.40
CA PHE A 106 10.41 0.98 0.64
C PHE A 106 9.47 -0.18 0.26
N VAL A 107 8.73 -0.70 1.23
CA VAL A 107 7.75 -1.77 1.02
C VAL A 107 6.34 -1.23 1.14
N VAL A 108 5.52 -1.54 0.15
CA VAL A 108 4.09 -1.27 0.09
C VAL A 108 3.34 -2.60 0.24
N GLY A 109 2.44 -2.70 1.21
CA GLY A 109 1.48 -3.79 1.32
C GLY A 109 0.08 -3.31 1.00
N TYR A 110 -0.73 -4.08 0.28
CA TYR A 110 -2.14 -3.75 0.09
C TYR A 110 -3.02 -4.98 -0.16
N ASN A 111 -4.33 -4.82 0.10
CA ASN A 111 -5.35 -5.82 -0.18
C ASN A 111 -6.05 -5.51 -1.50
N GLU A 112 -5.80 -6.29 -2.54
CA GLU A 112 -6.62 -6.26 -3.76
C GLU A 112 -7.94 -6.96 -3.47
N TRP A 113 -9.05 -6.21 -3.48
CA TRP A 113 -10.40 -6.77 -3.39
C TRP A 113 -11.03 -6.84 -4.77
N TYR A 114 -11.59 -8.00 -5.10
CA TYR A 114 -12.25 -8.24 -6.38
C TYR A 114 -13.45 -9.17 -6.21
N THR A 115 -14.33 -9.19 -7.22
CA THR A 115 -15.46 -10.12 -7.27
C THR A 115 -15.30 -11.10 -8.43
N ILE A 116 -15.63 -12.36 -8.16
CA ILE A 116 -15.79 -13.37 -9.21
C ILE A 116 -17.29 -13.60 -9.38
N ARG A 117 -17.76 -13.44 -10.63
CA ARG A 117 -19.18 -13.57 -10.96
C ARG A 117 -19.68 -14.96 -10.57
N GLY A 118 -20.73 -15.00 -9.75
CA GLY A 118 -21.32 -16.25 -9.25
C GLY A 118 -20.60 -16.89 -8.06
N MET A 119 -19.48 -16.33 -7.58
CA MET A 119 -18.72 -16.87 -6.45
C MET A 119 -18.56 -15.87 -5.29
N GLY A 120 -18.70 -14.58 -5.54
CA GLY A 120 -18.70 -13.54 -4.49
C GLY A 120 -17.41 -12.73 -4.44
N PHE A 121 -17.08 -12.24 -3.23
CA PHE A 121 -15.97 -11.34 -2.96
C PHE A 121 -14.73 -12.11 -2.49
N PHE A 122 -13.57 -11.74 -3.04
CA PHE A 122 -12.29 -12.35 -2.74
C PHE A 122 -11.21 -11.27 -2.57
N SER A 123 -10.10 -11.66 -1.95
CA SER A 123 -8.93 -10.79 -1.85
C SER A 123 -7.62 -11.49 -2.18
N ARG A 124 -6.66 -10.70 -2.64
CA ARG A 124 -5.24 -11.05 -2.68
C ARG A 124 -4.44 -10.07 -1.87
N ALA A 125 -3.44 -10.60 -1.18
CA ALA A 125 -2.48 -9.81 -0.44
C ALA A 125 -1.30 -9.51 -1.35
N HIS A 126 -1.02 -8.24 -1.57
CA HIS A 126 0.11 -7.79 -2.40
C HIS A 126 1.16 -7.14 -1.53
N VAL A 127 2.42 -7.44 -1.82
CA VAL A 127 3.57 -6.73 -1.28
C VAL A 127 4.53 -6.35 -2.40
N VAL A 128 4.90 -5.07 -2.41
CA VAL A 128 5.69 -4.44 -3.47
C VAL A 128 6.89 -3.76 -2.87
N GLN A 129 8.07 -4.05 -3.41
CA GLN A 129 9.27 -3.28 -3.14
C GLN A 129 9.35 -2.14 -4.16
N ALA A 130 9.37 -0.92 -3.66
CA ALA A 130 9.68 0.27 -4.43
C ALA A 130 11.11 0.75 -4.14
N ASP A 131 11.75 1.33 -5.14
CA ASP A 131 13.07 1.95 -5.00
C ASP A 131 12.98 3.25 -4.16
N LEU A 132 13.94 3.43 -3.26
CA LEU A 132 13.98 4.55 -2.30
C LEU A 132 14.26 5.91 -2.94
N ASN A 133 14.72 5.95 -4.19
CA ASN A 133 15.11 7.17 -4.89
C ASN A 133 14.16 7.53 -6.03
N THR A 134 13.57 6.53 -6.67
CA THR A 134 12.79 6.68 -7.90
C THR A 134 11.33 6.26 -7.75
N THR A 135 10.96 5.61 -6.64
CA THR A 135 9.68 4.88 -6.45
C THR A 135 9.40 3.76 -7.45
N SER A 136 10.36 3.44 -8.33
CA SER A 136 10.17 2.39 -9.33
C SER A 136 9.92 1.03 -8.65
N VAL A 137 9.02 0.24 -9.20
CA VAL A 137 8.71 -1.09 -8.66
C VAL A 137 9.88 -2.03 -8.97
N LEU A 138 10.58 -2.47 -7.93
CA LEU A 138 11.70 -3.40 -8.02
C LEU A 138 11.25 -4.85 -7.94
N ARG A 139 10.22 -5.11 -7.11
CA ARG A 139 9.67 -6.44 -6.92
C ARG A 139 8.20 -6.38 -6.59
N HIS A 140 7.44 -7.32 -7.15
CA HIS A 140 6.06 -7.54 -6.79
C HIS A 140 5.86 -9.01 -6.36
N ALA A 141 5.19 -9.20 -5.24
CA ALA A 141 4.82 -10.49 -4.68
C ALA A 141 3.35 -10.47 -4.29
N SER A 142 2.65 -11.58 -4.54
CA SER A 142 1.26 -11.73 -4.14
C SER A 142 1.04 -13.04 -3.40
N LEU A 143 0.12 -13.02 -2.45
CA LEU A 143 -0.37 -14.18 -1.72
C LEU A 143 -1.86 -14.31 -2.01
N SER A 144 -2.30 -15.54 -2.19
CA SER A 144 -3.66 -15.86 -2.61
C SER A 144 -4.18 -17.06 -1.84
N GLY A 145 -5.40 -16.94 -1.31
CA GLY A 145 -6.10 -18.07 -0.72
C GLY A 145 -6.76 -18.94 -1.80
N GLY A 146 -7.00 -20.20 -1.47
CA GLY A 146 -7.69 -21.15 -2.33
C GLY A 146 -8.35 -22.26 -1.53
N TYR A 147 -9.24 -22.98 -2.19
CA TYR A 147 -9.77 -24.27 -1.75
C TYR A 147 -9.21 -25.36 -2.64
N GLN A 148 -8.52 -26.34 -2.06
CA GLN A 148 -8.04 -27.53 -2.74
C GLN A 148 -8.69 -28.76 -2.08
N PRO A 149 -9.53 -29.52 -2.81
CA PRO A 149 -10.20 -30.68 -2.24
C PRO A 149 -9.20 -31.80 -1.92
N PRO A 150 -9.49 -32.64 -0.91
CA PRO A 150 -8.71 -33.84 -0.64
C PRO A 150 -8.67 -34.72 -1.90
N GLY A 151 -7.47 -35.10 -2.37
CA GLY A 151 -7.31 -35.96 -3.54
C GLY A 151 -7.10 -35.26 -4.89
N GLY A 152 -6.94 -33.93 -4.93
CA GLY A 152 -6.44 -33.23 -6.13
C GLY A 152 -7.48 -32.90 -7.22
N GLY A 153 -8.73 -32.68 -6.84
CA GLY A 153 -9.80 -32.24 -7.74
C GLY A 153 -9.82 -30.72 -8.04
N GLY A 154 -10.83 -30.28 -8.79
CA GLY A 154 -11.07 -28.88 -9.12
C GLY A 154 -11.26 -28.03 -7.85
N GLY A 155 -10.31 -27.14 -7.60
CA GLY A 155 -10.33 -26.23 -6.47
C GLY A 155 -11.27 -25.03 -6.65
N GLY A 156 -11.29 -24.16 -5.65
CA GLY A 156 -12.03 -22.90 -5.66
C GLY A 156 -11.14 -21.71 -5.24
N PRO A 157 -11.58 -20.48 -5.53
CA PRO A 157 -10.92 -19.28 -5.04
C PRO A 157 -11.06 -19.16 -3.52
N GLY A 158 -10.04 -18.60 -2.91
CA GLY A 158 -10.06 -18.15 -1.52
C GLY A 158 -9.60 -16.70 -1.44
N SER A 159 -9.31 -16.26 -0.22
CA SER A 159 -8.93 -14.89 0.07
C SER A 159 -7.61 -14.86 0.83
N ALA A 160 -6.80 -13.84 0.59
CA ALA A 160 -5.67 -13.52 1.44
C ALA A 160 -5.64 -12.00 1.64
N SER A 161 -5.50 -11.56 2.88
CA SER A 161 -5.31 -10.15 3.23
C SER A 161 -4.00 -9.96 3.99
N VAL A 162 -3.41 -8.78 3.88
CA VAL A 162 -2.37 -8.25 4.74
C VAL A 162 -3.05 -7.59 5.93
N THR A 163 -2.56 -7.88 7.13
CA THR A 163 -2.93 -7.18 8.37
C THR A 163 -1.71 -6.52 9.01
N GLN A 164 -0.50 -7.01 8.73
CA GLN A 164 0.73 -6.43 9.24
C GLN A 164 1.89 -6.67 8.27
N LEU A 165 2.77 -5.68 8.20
CA LEU A 165 4.00 -5.67 7.40
C LEU A 165 5.18 -5.32 8.30
N SER A 166 6.22 -6.15 8.31
CA SER A 166 7.40 -5.91 9.15
C SER A 166 8.67 -6.33 8.43
N VAL A 167 9.72 -5.53 8.56
CA VAL A 167 11.05 -5.83 8.03
C VAL A 167 11.96 -6.19 9.20
N TYR A 168 12.67 -7.30 9.08
CA TYR A 168 13.61 -7.79 10.09
C TYR A 168 15.02 -7.84 9.52
N ASN A 169 15.98 -7.38 10.32
CA ASN A 169 17.42 -7.38 10.00
C ASN A 169 17.72 -6.76 8.61
N HIS A 170 16.95 -5.76 8.20
CA HIS A 170 17.10 -5.04 6.92
C HIS A 170 17.11 -5.96 5.68
N ALA A 171 16.51 -7.15 5.73
CA ALA A 171 16.58 -8.11 4.63
C ALA A 171 15.34 -8.98 4.50
N THR A 172 14.74 -9.36 5.63
CA THR A 172 13.62 -10.30 5.66
C THR A 172 12.31 -9.52 5.77
N LEU A 173 11.44 -9.66 4.78
CA LEU A 173 10.09 -9.16 4.87
C LEU A 173 9.20 -10.23 5.51
N VAL A 174 8.43 -9.85 6.51
CA VAL A 174 7.41 -10.68 7.13
C VAL A 174 6.05 -10.04 6.88
N VAL A 175 5.16 -10.82 6.29
CA VAL A 175 3.78 -10.45 5.98
C VAL A 175 2.87 -11.32 6.82
N GLN A 176 2.02 -10.70 7.64
CA GLN A 176 1.00 -11.41 8.40
C GLN A 176 -0.37 -11.01 7.91
N GLY A 177 -1.30 -11.95 8.00
CA GLY A 177 -2.58 -11.77 7.35
C GLY A 177 -3.62 -12.80 7.71
N GLN A 178 -4.80 -12.63 7.11
CA GLN A 178 -5.89 -13.60 7.19
C GLN A 178 -6.00 -14.35 5.88
N ALA A 179 -6.28 -15.64 5.95
CA ALA A 179 -6.54 -16.51 4.81
C ALA A 179 -7.97 -17.04 4.88
N GLY A 180 -8.65 -17.04 3.73
CA GLY A 180 -9.89 -17.78 3.50
C GLY A 180 -9.61 -18.90 2.52
N GLY A 181 -10.03 -20.12 2.85
CA GLY A 181 -9.65 -21.32 2.10
C GLY A 181 -9.08 -22.42 2.97
N ASN A 182 -8.49 -23.43 2.33
CA ASN A 182 -7.67 -24.44 2.99
C ASN A 182 -6.23 -24.50 2.42
N VAL A 183 -5.87 -23.55 1.55
CA VAL A 183 -4.53 -23.36 1.04
C VAL A 183 -4.25 -21.87 0.85
N ILE A 184 -3.02 -21.45 1.12
CA ILE A 184 -2.50 -20.13 0.77
C ILE A 184 -1.23 -20.31 -0.06
N CYS A 185 -1.12 -19.61 -1.19
CA CYS A 185 -0.03 -19.77 -2.13
C CYS A 185 0.60 -18.43 -2.50
N TYR A 186 1.93 -18.45 -2.64
CA TYR A 186 2.70 -17.40 -3.30
C TYR A 186 2.48 -17.45 -4.81
N ASN A 187 2.04 -16.33 -5.40
CA ASN A 187 1.86 -16.13 -6.85
C ASN A 187 1.11 -17.30 -7.56
N TYR A 188 0.08 -17.87 -6.91
CA TYR A 188 -0.69 -19.04 -7.38
C TYR A 188 0.16 -20.09 -8.12
N SER A 189 1.38 -20.32 -7.63
CA SER A 189 2.36 -21.28 -8.13
C SER A 189 2.23 -22.55 -7.30
N THR A 190 2.49 -23.72 -7.89
CA THR A 190 2.53 -25.01 -7.16
C THR A 190 3.66 -25.09 -6.12
N THR A 191 4.54 -24.07 -6.05
CA THR A 191 5.62 -23.97 -5.08
C THR A 191 5.39 -22.77 -4.14
N GLY A 192 5.64 -22.97 -2.84
CA GLY A 192 5.41 -21.94 -1.83
C GLY A 192 3.94 -21.83 -1.40
N CYS A 193 3.25 -22.96 -1.26
CA CYS A 193 1.92 -23.03 -0.67
C CYS A 193 1.96 -23.63 0.74
N ALA A 194 1.10 -23.13 1.63
CA ALA A 194 0.80 -23.75 2.91
C ALA A 194 -0.64 -24.28 2.89
N HIS A 195 -0.82 -25.53 3.32
CA HIS A 195 -2.13 -26.18 3.41
C HIS A 195 -2.60 -26.22 4.87
N GLY A 196 -3.89 -26.02 5.08
CA GLY A 196 -4.51 -26.05 6.40
C GLY A 196 -5.75 -25.16 6.44
N THR A 197 -6.64 -25.41 7.40
CA THR A 197 -7.90 -24.65 7.61
C THR A 197 -7.75 -23.49 8.57
N ALA A 198 -6.51 -23.17 8.95
CA ALA A 198 -6.15 -22.02 9.75
C ALA A 198 -6.55 -20.72 9.04
N THR A 199 -7.06 -19.76 9.79
CA THR A 199 -7.52 -18.48 9.23
C THR A 199 -6.43 -17.41 9.24
N GLN A 200 -5.30 -17.65 9.93
CA GLN A 200 -4.19 -16.72 9.96
C GLN A 200 -2.98 -17.30 9.24
N TYR A 201 -2.14 -16.42 8.71
CA TYR A 201 -0.87 -16.83 8.14
C TYR A 201 0.25 -15.85 8.44
N THR A 202 1.47 -16.35 8.35
CA THR A 202 2.70 -15.57 8.27
C THR A 202 3.50 -16.04 7.07
N ALA A 203 3.78 -15.14 6.13
CA ALA A 203 4.67 -15.36 5.01
C ALA A 203 5.99 -14.63 5.25
N VAL A 204 7.07 -15.40 5.30
CA VAL A 204 8.43 -14.90 5.50
C VAL A 204 9.14 -14.92 4.16
N PHE A 205 9.59 -13.76 3.69
CA PHE A 205 10.37 -13.60 2.46
C PHE A 205 11.84 -13.33 2.81
N PRO A 206 12.70 -14.36 2.83
CA PRO A 206 14.13 -14.17 3.03
C PRO A 206 14.72 -13.37 1.87
N GLY A 207 15.53 -12.36 2.17
CA GLY A 207 16.19 -11.55 1.14
C GLY A 207 15.20 -10.87 0.21
N PHE A 208 14.06 -10.38 0.72
CA PHE A 208 12.98 -9.81 -0.11
C PHE A 208 13.51 -8.73 -1.08
N PHE A 209 14.46 -7.94 -0.59
CA PHE A 209 15.06 -6.80 -1.27
C PHE A 209 16.19 -7.14 -2.25
N THR A 210 16.72 -8.38 -2.20
CA THR A 210 17.93 -8.78 -2.92
C THR A 210 17.74 -10.00 -3.81
N SER A 211 16.75 -10.85 -3.55
CA SER A 211 16.52 -12.09 -4.29
C SER A 211 15.04 -12.45 -4.40
N ALA A 212 14.60 -12.86 -5.59
CA ALA A 212 13.23 -13.27 -5.88
C ALA A 212 12.88 -14.69 -5.38
N GLN A 213 13.29 -15.05 -4.17
CA GLN A 213 12.96 -16.35 -3.56
C GLN A 213 11.50 -16.40 -3.12
N ALA A 214 10.89 -17.58 -3.25
CA ALA A 214 9.55 -17.84 -2.70
C ALA A 214 9.57 -17.73 -1.17
N PRO A 215 8.49 -17.22 -0.56
CA PRO A 215 8.40 -17.15 0.89
C PRO A 215 8.22 -18.54 1.50
N VAL A 216 8.56 -18.64 2.78
CA VAL A 216 8.08 -19.71 3.65
C VAL A 216 6.78 -19.24 4.27
N ILE A 217 5.70 -20.00 4.08
CA ILE A 217 4.37 -19.65 4.59
C ILE A 217 4.00 -20.60 5.73
N TYR A 218 3.55 -20.03 6.84
CA TYR A 218 3.01 -20.74 7.99
C TYR A 218 1.54 -20.34 8.15
N SER A 219 0.66 -21.32 8.33
CA SER A 219 -0.75 -21.10 8.67
C SER A 219 -1.03 -21.58 10.10
N TYR A 220 -1.83 -20.83 10.85
CA TYR A 220 -2.18 -21.13 12.26
C TYR A 220 -3.57 -20.60 12.66
#